data_AF-A0A932HTZ2-F1
#
_entry.id   AF-A0A932HTZ2-F1
#
_cell.length_a   1.000
_cell.length_b   1.000
_cell.length_c   1.000
_cell.angle_alpha   90.00
_cell.angle_beta   90.00
_cell.angle_gamma   90.00
#
_symmetry.space_group_name_H-M   'P 1'
#
loop_
_entity.id
_entity.type
_entity.pdbx_description
1 polymer ?
#
loop_
_entity_poly.entity_id
_entity_poly.type
_entity_poly.pdbx_seq_one_letter_code
_entity_poly.pdbx_strand_id
1 'polypeptide(L)'
;MDNLRGSQATDQRQISLSALLSALPDFGLAAVFLITWIRPDAFDEKMVSYLVLVMLMEFIIIHSSGFMGRVMIGEGDRKKRGLTLVGLGLFYTLFVGGFALSFEAWWPIAAFWGMTLNRILFILLGQVPKEEEKLLLQKSWAVGVLFYLGSVFFTVFVPIPELGITWEVVRDQEFTSEGLWVEDPEHAIACGFLYFSAVAVSELYEHRWLKME
;
A
#
# COMPACT_ATOMS: atom_id res chain seq x y z
N MET A 1 36.45 -35.35 18.32
CA MET A 1 35.37 -34.73 19.11
C MET A 1 35.87 -33.35 19.54
N ASP A 2 35.01 -32.34 19.47
CA ASP A 2 35.25 -30.92 19.78
C ASP A 2 35.99 -30.06 18.73
N ASN A 3 35.22 -29.55 17.76
CA ASN A 3 35.33 -28.17 17.28
C ASN A 3 34.10 -27.72 16.47
N LEU A 4 32.90 -28.00 16.99
CA LEU A 4 31.62 -27.44 16.53
C LEU A 4 31.09 -26.48 17.60
N ARG A 5 31.74 -25.33 17.79
CA ARG A 5 31.19 -24.26 18.63
C ARG A 5 31.52 -22.89 18.05
N GLY A 6 30.48 -22.22 17.57
CA GLY A 6 30.29 -20.81 17.89
C GLY A 6 31.07 -19.81 17.05
N SER A 7 30.79 -19.76 15.75
CA SER A 7 30.81 -18.49 15.02
C SER A 7 29.56 -18.37 14.17
N GLN A 8 28.39 -18.52 14.82
CA GLN A 8 27.23 -17.76 14.36
C GLN A 8 27.48 -16.33 14.84
N ALA A 9 28.26 -15.61 14.03
CA ALA A 9 28.31 -14.16 14.12
C ALA A 9 26.85 -13.69 14.05
N THR A 10 26.36 -13.19 15.18
CA THR A 10 25.23 -12.29 15.26
C THR A 10 25.43 -11.24 14.17
N ASP A 11 24.79 -11.46 13.03
CA ASP A 11 24.67 -10.49 11.95
C ASP A 11 24.05 -9.27 12.60
N GLN A 12 24.88 -8.28 12.92
CA GLN A 12 24.45 -7.07 13.58
C GLN A 12 23.49 -6.41 12.61
N ARG A 13 22.20 -6.53 12.93
CA ARG A 13 21.06 -5.91 12.24
C ARG A 13 21.18 -4.38 12.30
N GLN A 14 22.15 -3.83 11.60
CA GLN A 14 22.28 -2.39 11.46
C GLN A 14 21.19 -1.95 10.47
N ILE A 15 20.14 -1.34 11.01
CA ILE A 15 19.11 -0.67 10.22
C ILE A 15 19.81 0.46 9.45
N SER A 16 19.69 0.45 8.13
CA SER A 16 20.27 1.49 7.29
C SER A 16 19.45 2.78 7.43
N LEU A 17 20.09 3.94 7.34
CA LEU A 17 19.36 5.22 7.34
C LEU A 17 18.36 5.29 6.17
N SER A 18 18.71 4.67 5.03
CA SER A 18 17.81 4.55 3.89
C SER A 18 16.56 3.74 4.23
N ALA A 19 16.71 2.58 4.88
CA ALA A 19 15.57 1.74 5.28
C ALA A 19 14.66 2.46 6.29
N LEU A 20 15.25 3.22 7.22
CA LEU A 20 14.48 4.05 8.16
C LEU A 20 13.68 5.14 7.44
N LEU A 21 14.30 5.84 6.48
CA LEU A 21 13.63 6.89 5.71
C LEU A 21 12.55 6.32 4.78
N SER A 22 12.77 5.14 4.22
CA SER A 22 11.79 4.43 3.39
C SER A 22 10.56 4.02 4.18
N ALA A 23 10.73 3.46 5.39
CA ALA A 23 9.62 2.99 6.23
C ALA A 23 8.81 4.10 6.92
N LEU A 24 9.35 5.34 6.97
CA LEU A 24 8.75 6.43 7.72
C LEU A 24 7.33 6.83 7.23
N PRO A 25 7.05 6.96 5.93
CA PRO A 25 5.71 7.30 5.44
C PRO A 25 4.67 6.23 5.83
N ASP A 26 5.02 4.95 5.75
CA ASP A 26 4.12 3.85 6.11
C ASP A 26 3.88 3.79 7.62
N PHE A 27 4.90 4.02 8.45
CA PHE A 27 4.68 4.21 9.89
C PHE A 27 3.81 5.42 10.18
N GLY A 28 3.96 6.50 9.42
CA GLY A 28 3.11 7.68 9.51
C GLY A 28 1.65 7.36 9.21
N LEU A 29 1.38 6.66 8.10
CA LEU A 29 0.04 6.21 7.75
C LEU A 29 -0.53 5.27 8.82
N ALA A 30 0.24 4.27 9.25
CA ALA A 30 -0.18 3.37 10.32
C ALA A 30 -0.57 4.13 11.60
N ALA A 31 0.20 5.15 11.99
CA ALA A 31 -0.13 6.01 13.12
C ALA A 31 -1.43 6.79 12.90
N VAL A 32 -1.66 7.35 11.70
CA VAL A 32 -2.91 8.04 11.37
C VAL A 32 -4.11 7.08 11.44
N PHE A 33 -3.98 5.86 10.93
CA PHE A 33 -5.01 4.82 11.05
C PHE A 33 -5.29 4.49 12.52
N LEU A 34 -4.26 4.24 13.33
CA LEU A 34 -4.42 3.92 14.74
C LEU A 34 -5.06 5.06 15.55
N ILE A 35 -4.59 6.30 15.33
CA ILE A 35 -5.13 7.48 16.00
C ILE A 35 -6.60 7.66 15.63
N THR A 36 -6.94 7.55 14.34
CA THR A 36 -8.34 7.69 13.88
C THR A 36 -9.22 6.57 14.43
N TRP A 37 -8.69 5.35 14.59
CA TRP A 37 -9.42 4.25 15.19
C TRP A 37 -9.79 4.50 16.65
N ILE A 38 -8.85 5.07 17.42
CA ILE A 38 -9.06 5.37 18.85
C ILE A 38 -9.86 6.67 19.02
N ARG A 39 -9.59 7.66 18.16
CA ARG A 39 -10.10 9.03 18.25
C ARG A 39 -10.36 9.59 16.84
N PRO A 40 -11.53 9.31 16.24
CA PRO A 40 -11.82 9.70 14.86
C PRO A 40 -11.91 11.22 14.64
N ASP A 41 -12.19 12.00 15.68
CA ASP A 41 -12.25 13.47 15.66
C ASP A 41 -10.87 14.15 15.74
N ALA A 42 -9.76 13.39 15.75
CA ALA A 42 -8.42 13.94 15.98
C ALA A 42 -7.90 14.84 14.84
N PHE A 43 -8.39 14.64 13.61
CA PHE A 43 -7.84 15.31 12.42
C PHE A 43 -8.92 16.07 11.63
N ASP A 44 -9.93 15.35 11.16
CA ASP A 44 -11.00 15.87 10.31
C ASP A 44 -12.26 15.02 10.53
N GLU A 45 -13.44 15.62 10.40
CA GLU A 45 -14.72 14.93 10.62
C GLU A 45 -14.95 13.80 9.62
N LYS A 46 -14.37 13.87 8.41
CA LYS A 46 -14.48 12.86 7.34
C LYS A 46 -13.27 11.92 7.27
N MET A 47 -12.40 11.92 8.30
CA MET A 47 -11.14 11.17 8.26
C MET A 47 -11.36 9.67 8.08
N VAL A 48 -12.39 9.08 8.70
CA VAL A 48 -12.70 7.64 8.54
C VAL A 48 -13.00 7.33 7.06
N SER A 49 -13.82 8.16 6.42
CA SER A 49 -14.15 8.02 4.99
C SER A 49 -12.91 8.15 4.10
N TYR A 50 -12.03 9.12 4.37
CA TYR A 50 -10.79 9.27 3.64
C TYR A 50 -9.83 8.09 3.82
N LEU A 51 -9.75 7.51 5.01
CA LEU A 51 -8.90 6.35 5.27
C LEU A 51 -9.45 5.06 4.64
N VAL A 52 -10.77 4.88 4.61
CA VAL A 52 -11.40 3.82 3.82
C VAL A 52 -11.05 4.00 2.33
N LEU A 53 -11.15 5.22 1.81
CA LEU A 53 -10.78 5.54 0.43
C LEU A 53 -9.29 5.27 0.16
N VAL A 54 -8.40 5.57 1.10
CA VAL A 54 -6.98 5.23 1.01
C VAL A 54 -6.78 3.72 0.87
N MET A 55 -7.49 2.90 1.65
CA MET A 55 -7.39 1.44 1.53
C MET A 55 -7.92 0.92 0.19
N LEU A 56 -9.03 1.47 -0.30
CA LEU A 56 -9.56 1.15 -1.62
C LEU A 56 -8.58 1.55 -2.73
N MET A 57 -7.92 2.70 -2.58
CA MET A 57 -6.87 3.14 -3.49
C MET A 57 -5.66 2.23 -3.44
N GLU A 58 -5.27 1.77 -2.26
CA GLU A 58 -4.14 0.87 -2.06
C GLU A 58 -4.36 -0.47 -2.78
N PHE A 59 -5.58 -1.02 -2.73
CA PHE A 59 -5.94 -2.19 -3.54
C PHE A 59 -5.63 -1.98 -5.04
N ILE A 60 -6.04 -0.82 -5.58
CA ILE A 60 -5.81 -0.48 -6.99
C ILE A 60 -4.32 -0.30 -7.26
N ILE A 61 -3.57 0.33 -6.36
CA ILE A 61 -2.13 0.58 -6.52
C ILE A 61 -1.35 -0.75 -6.49
N ILE A 62 -1.61 -1.62 -5.52
CA ILE A 62 -0.96 -2.93 -5.42
C ILE A 62 -1.28 -3.78 -6.66
N HIS A 63 -2.53 -3.78 -7.10
CA HIS A 63 -2.93 -4.57 -8.26
C HIS A 63 -2.32 -4.02 -9.56
N SER A 64 -2.45 -2.71 -9.80
CA SER A 64 -1.91 -2.06 -11.00
C SER A 64 -0.38 -2.10 -11.06
N SER A 65 0.31 -1.97 -9.93
CA SER A 65 1.77 -1.98 -9.88
C SER A 65 2.37 -3.32 -10.32
N GLY A 66 1.68 -4.45 -10.10
CA GLY A 66 2.10 -5.76 -10.60
C GLY A 66 2.08 -5.83 -12.13
N PHE A 67 0.98 -5.40 -12.76
CA PHE A 67 0.86 -5.36 -14.23
C PHE A 67 1.81 -4.34 -14.85
N MET A 68 1.86 -3.13 -14.30
CA MET A 68 2.75 -2.07 -14.79
C MET A 68 4.21 -2.45 -14.61
N GLY A 69 4.59 -3.07 -13.49
CA GLY A 69 5.94 -3.57 -13.23
C GLY A 69 6.37 -4.63 -14.25
N ARG A 70 5.47 -5.55 -14.62
CA ARG A 70 5.74 -6.53 -15.69
C ARG A 70 6.00 -5.84 -17.04
N VAL A 71 5.22 -4.82 -17.39
CA VAL A 71 5.42 -4.05 -18.63
C VAL A 71 6.74 -3.28 -18.62
N MET A 72 7.16 -2.77 -17.46
CA MET A 72 8.43 -2.08 -17.28
C MET A 72 9.64 -3.01 -17.47
N ILE A 73 9.55 -4.23 -16.96
CA ILE A 73 10.65 -5.21 -16.97
C ILE A 73 10.69 -6.01 -18.28
N GLY A 74 9.54 -6.24 -18.93
CA GLY A 74 9.43 -7.07 -20.13
C GLY A 74 10.12 -6.48 -21.36
N GLU A 75 10.66 -7.31 -22.25
CA GLU A 75 11.36 -6.91 -23.47
C GLU A 75 10.44 -6.21 -24.49
N GLY A 76 10.95 -5.20 -25.21
CA GLY A 76 10.18 -4.55 -26.28
C GLY A 76 10.56 -3.10 -26.58
N ASP A 77 9.94 -2.55 -27.62
CA ASP A 77 10.08 -1.14 -28.01
C ASP A 77 9.52 -0.21 -26.91
N ARG A 78 10.31 0.80 -26.56
CA ARG A 78 10.00 1.84 -25.58
C ARG A 78 8.67 2.53 -25.85
N LYS A 79 8.35 2.79 -27.12
CA LYS A 79 7.07 3.43 -27.50
C LYS A 79 5.89 2.54 -27.17
N LYS A 80 6.01 1.23 -27.45
CA LYS A 80 4.96 0.25 -27.14
C LYS A 80 4.77 0.12 -25.62
N ARG A 81 5.85 0.06 -24.84
CA ARG A 81 5.79 0.04 -23.37
C ARG A 81 5.07 1.27 -22.80
N GLY A 82 5.44 2.46 -23.27
CA GLY A 82 4.79 3.71 -22.86
C GLY A 82 3.30 3.71 -23.18
N LEU A 83 2.92 3.30 -24.40
CA LEU A 83 1.52 3.20 -24.81
C LEU A 83 0.73 2.17 -23.97
N THR A 84 1.32 1.00 -23.69
CA THR A 84 0.71 -0.02 -22.82
C THR A 84 0.49 0.51 -21.41
N LEU A 85 1.43 1.26 -20.83
CA LEU A 85 1.28 1.85 -19.50
C LEU A 85 0.22 2.93 -19.45
N VAL A 86 0.14 3.79 -20.47
CA VAL A 86 -0.97 4.76 -20.59
C VAL A 86 -2.30 4.03 -20.69
N GLY A 87 -2.38 2.96 -21.49
CA GLY A 87 -3.58 2.12 -21.60
C GLY A 87 -4.00 1.49 -20.27
N LEU A 88 -3.03 0.94 -19.52
CA LEU A 88 -3.27 0.41 -18.17
C LEU A 88 -3.71 1.53 -17.21
N GLY A 89 -3.06 2.70 -17.25
CA GLY A 89 -3.43 3.85 -16.44
C GLY A 89 -4.87 4.29 -16.71
N LEU A 90 -5.28 4.39 -17.97
CA LEU A 90 -6.65 4.70 -18.35
C LEU A 90 -7.64 3.63 -17.88
N PHE A 91 -7.30 2.35 -18.03
CA PHE A 91 -8.12 1.25 -17.52
C PHE A 91 -8.34 1.33 -16.01
N TYR A 92 -7.28 1.51 -15.22
CA TYR A 92 -7.39 1.65 -13.77
C TYR A 92 -8.05 2.95 -13.32
N THR A 93 -7.99 4.01 -14.14
CA THR A 93 -8.73 5.26 -13.90
C THR A 93 -10.24 5.04 -13.84
N LEU A 94 -10.78 4.01 -14.51
CA LEU A 94 -12.22 3.68 -14.39
C LEU A 94 -12.58 3.28 -12.96
N PHE A 95 -11.73 2.51 -12.29
CA PHE A 95 -11.93 2.09 -10.90
C PHE A 95 -11.69 3.24 -9.92
N VAL A 96 -10.57 3.94 -10.07
CA VAL A 96 -10.24 5.12 -9.26
C VAL A 96 -11.31 6.19 -9.40
N GLY A 97 -11.83 6.40 -10.61
CA GLY A 97 -12.94 7.30 -10.88
C GLY A 97 -14.23 6.87 -10.21
N GLY A 98 -14.52 5.57 -10.17
CA GLY A 98 -15.66 5.02 -9.41
C GLY A 98 -15.57 5.34 -7.92
N PHE A 99 -14.40 5.15 -7.30
CA PHE A 99 -14.20 5.53 -5.91
C PHE A 99 -14.25 7.05 -5.69
N ALA A 100 -13.61 7.81 -6.57
CA ALA A 100 -13.63 9.27 -6.51
C ALA A 100 -15.07 9.83 -6.56
N LEU A 101 -15.94 9.24 -7.37
CA LEU A 101 -17.36 9.61 -7.43
C LEU A 101 -18.12 9.15 -6.17
N SER A 102 -17.89 7.92 -5.70
CA SER A 102 -18.58 7.39 -4.51
C SER A 102 -18.22 8.12 -3.21
N PHE A 103 -17.01 8.67 -3.12
CA PHE A 103 -16.52 9.39 -1.94
C PHE A 103 -16.51 10.91 -2.15
N GLU A 104 -17.08 11.41 -3.25
CA GLU A 104 -17.09 12.83 -3.64
C GLU A 104 -15.71 13.50 -3.56
N ALA A 105 -14.66 12.74 -3.87
CA ALA A 105 -13.27 13.13 -3.68
C ALA A 105 -12.50 13.01 -4.99
N TRP A 106 -12.02 14.13 -5.54
CA TRP A 106 -11.30 14.14 -6.82
C TRP A 106 -9.80 13.81 -6.71
N TRP A 107 -9.23 13.99 -5.50
CA TRP A 107 -7.79 13.81 -5.25
C TRP A 107 -7.24 12.40 -5.59
N PRO A 108 -7.98 11.27 -5.47
CA PRO A 108 -7.45 9.95 -5.78
C PRO A 108 -7.05 9.82 -7.26
N ILE A 109 -7.78 10.47 -8.16
CA ILE A 109 -7.45 10.51 -9.59
C ILE A 109 -6.11 11.22 -9.80
N ALA A 110 -5.93 12.37 -9.14
CA ALA A 110 -4.68 13.14 -9.24
C ALA A 110 -3.50 12.36 -8.65
N ALA A 111 -3.67 11.71 -7.49
CA ALA A 111 -2.64 10.88 -6.87
C ALA A 111 -2.24 9.70 -7.77
N PHE A 112 -3.23 8.98 -8.31
CA PHE A 112 -3.00 7.85 -9.21
C PHE A 112 -2.23 8.25 -10.47
N TRP A 113 -2.63 9.35 -11.13
CA TRP A 113 -1.93 9.83 -12.32
C TRP A 113 -0.56 10.42 -11.99
N GLY A 114 -0.37 11.08 -10.85
CA GLY A 114 0.94 11.52 -10.39
C GLY A 114 1.93 10.36 -10.29
N MET A 115 1.52 9.25 -9.67
CA MET A 115 2.33 8.04 -9.58
C MET A 115 2.55 7.37 -10.94
N THR A 116 1.51 7.29 -11.77
CA THR A 116 1.59 6.70 -13.11
C THR A 116 2.54 7.48 -14.01
N LEU A 117 2.47 8.81 -13.98
CA LEU A 117 3.37 9.69 -14.73
C LEU A 117 4.81 9.53 -14.28
N ASN A 118 5.07 9.43 -12.97
CA ASN A 118 6.43 9.16 -12.46
C ASN A 118 7.02 7.87 -13.08
N ARG A 119 6.23 6.79 -13.15
CA ARG A 119 6.64 5.53 -13.80
C ARG A 119 6.87 5.67 -15.30
N ILE A 120 6.00 6.39 -16.01
CA ILE A 120 6.14 6.64 -17.45
C ILE A 120 7.41 7.46 -17.73
N LEU A 121 7.69 8.49 -16.92
CA LEU A 121 8.88 9.33 -17.05
C LEU A 121 10.16 8.49 -16.91
N PHE A 122 10.23 7.58 -15.95
CA PHE A 122 11.38 6.68 -15.78
C PHE A 122 11.73 5.92 -17.07
N ILE A 123 10.69 5.42 -17.75
CA ILE A 123 10.83 4.70 -19.03
C ILE A 123 11.17 5.65 -20.17
N LEU A 124 10.52 6.82 -20.25
CA LEU A 124 10.79 7.85 -21.26
C LEU A 124 12.14 8.55 -21.10
N LEU A 125 12.78 8.44 -19.93
CA LEU A 125 14.15 8.85 -19.68
C LEU A 125 15.17 7.70 -19.85
N GLY A 126 14.71 6.45 -19.81
CA GLY A 126 15.50 5.30 -20.30
C GLY A 126 16.36 4.73 -19.20
N GLN A 127 15.97 5.01 -17.97
CA GLN A 127 16.50 4.40 -16.78
C GLN A 127 15.94 2.98 -16.77
N VAL A 128 16.79 2.02 -17.16
CA VAL A 128 16.44 0.61 -17.05
C VAL A 128 16.85 0.20 -15.64
N PRO A 129 15.92 -0.34 -14.81
CA PRO A 129 16.28 -0.77 -13.47
C PRO A 129 17.36 -1.85 -13.54
N LYS A 130 18.35 -1.76 -12.66
CA LYS A 130 19.35 -2.82 -12.50
C LYS A 130 18.69 -4.11 -11.98
N GLU A 131 19.33 -5.27 -12.17
CA GLU A 131 18.78 -6.54 -11.69
C GLU A 131 18.47 -6.55 -10.18
N GLU A 132 19.33 -5.92 -9.37
CA GLU A 132 19.09 -5.75 -7.93
C GLU A 132 17.84 -4.90 -7.64
N GLU A 133 17.62 -3.82 -8.40
CA GLU A 133 16.44 -2.96 -8.27
C GLU A 133 15.17 -3.69 -8.71
N LYS A 134 15.24 -4.51 -9.77
CA LYS A 134 14.11 -5.35 -10.20
C LYS A 134 13.71 -6.34 -9.11
N LEU A 135 14.70 -7.00 -8.50
CA LEU A 135 14.46 -7.95 -7.42
C LEU A 135 13.82 -7.25 -6.21
N LEU A 136 14.32 -6.07 -5.82
CA LEU A 136 13.72 -5.27 -4.75
C LEU A 136 12.28 -4.88 -5.08
N LEU A 137 11.99 -4.37 -6.28
CA LEU A 137 10.63 -4.02 -6.70
C LEU A 137 9.68 -5.22 -6.66
N GLN A 138 10.14 -6.40 -7.09
CA GLN A 138 9.35 -7.64 -7.03
C GLN A 138 9.10 -8.08 -5.58
N LYS A 139 10.11 -7.98 -4.71
CA LYS A 139 9.95 -8.30 -3.28
C LYS A 139 8.97 -7.35 -2.61
N SER A 140 9.13 -6.04 -2.79
CA SER A 140 8.24 -5.03 -2.22
C SER A 140 6.80 -5.24 -2.68
N TRP A 141 6.58 -5.53 -3.97
CA TRP A 141 5.25 -5.86 -4.48
C TRP A 141 4.68 -7.14 -3.83
N ALA A 142 5.47 -8.22 -3.76
CA ALA A 142 5.01 -9.47 -3.18
C ALA A 142 4.66 -9.33 -1.68
N VAL A 143 5.48 -8.59 -0.94
CA VAL A 143 5.24 -8.23 0.46
C VAL A 143 3.97 -7.40 0.60
N GLY A 144 3.78 -6.38 -0.25
CA GLY A 144 2.58 -5.55 -0.26
C GLY A 144 1.32 -6.38 -0.50
N VAL A 145 1.30 -7.24 -1.52
CA VAL A 145 0.19 -8.17 -1.79
C VAL A 145 -0.08 -9.07 -0.59
N LEU A 146 0.96 -9.70 -0.04
CA LEU A 146 0.84 -10.63 1.08
C LEU A 146 0.24 -9.95 2.31
N PHE A 147 0.74 -8.79 2.71
CA PHE A 147 0.25 -8.10 3.89
C PHE A 147 -1.09 -7.43 3.67
N TYR A 148 -1.37 -6.92 2.48
CA TYR A 148 -2.68 -6.37 2.16
C TYR A 148 -3.74 -7.47 2.28
N LEU A 149 -3.57 -8.57 1.54
CA LEU A 149 -4.50 -9.69 1.60
C LEU A 149 -4.57 -10.27 3.02
N GLY A 150 -3.43 -10.51 3.66
CA GLY A 150 -3.38 -11.03 5.03
C GLY A 150 -4.15 -10.16 6.03
N SER A 151 -4.03 -8.83 5.92
CA SER A 151 -4.74 -7.88 6.79
C SER A 151 -6.24 -7.86 6.48
N VAL A 152 -6.63 -7.85 5.20
CA VAL A 152 -8.04 -7.91 4.77
C VAL A 152 -8.69 -9.20 5.28
N PHE A 153 -8.06 -10.35 5.05
CA PHE A 153 -8.55 -11.63 5.54
C PHE A 153 -8.66 -11.62 7.06
N PHE A 154 -7.65 -11.13 7.77
CA PHE A 154 -7.70 -11.06 9.21
C PHE A 154 -8.87 -10.21 9.71
N THR A 155 -9.06 -9.00 9.18
CA THR A 155 -10.11 -8.11 9.68
C THR A 155 -11.51 -8.57 9.27
N VAL A 156 -11.69 -9.18 8.10
CA VAL A 156 -13.00 -9.72 7.68
C VAL A 156 -13.47 -10.89 8.57
N PHE A 157 -12.54 -11.73 9.04
CA PHE A 157 -12.91 -12.96 9.77
C PHE A 157 -12.79 -12.85 11.29
N VAL A 158 -12.11 -11.83 11.80
CA VAL A 158 -11.93 -11.60 13.24
C VAL A 158 -12.80 -10.41 13.65
N PRO A 159 -13.63 -10.52 14.70
CA PRO A 159 -14.38 -9.39 15.20
C PRO A 159 -13.45 -8.23 15.57
N ILE A 160 -13.61 -7.10 14.88
CA ILE A 160 -12.82 -5.89 15.10
C ILE A 160 -13.59 -4.98 16.08
N PRO A 161 -12.96 -4.51 17.17
CA PRO A 161 -13.62 -3.56 18.06
C PRO A 161 -13.79 -2.21 17.38
N GLU A 162 -14.95 -1.58 17.56
CA GLU A 162 -15.26 -0.22 17.07
C GLU A 162 -14.24 0.83 17.58
N LEU A 163 -13.80 0.67 18.84
CA LEU A 163 -13.02 1.67 19.59
C LEU A 163 -13.72 3.03 19.58
N GLY A 164 -13.17 4.02 18.87
CA GLY A 164 -13.76 5.36 18.75
C GLY A 164 -14.76 5.48 17.61
N ILE A 165 -14.85 4.51 16.70
CA ILE A 165 -15.71 4.56 15.51
C ILE A 165 -17.12 4.07 15.87
N THR A 166 -17.86 4.90 16.60
CA THR A 166 -19.25 4.60 16.96
C THR A 166 -20.20 4.82 15.79
N TRP A 167 -21.44 4.32 15.91
CA TRP A 167 -22.47 4.51 14.89
C TRP A 167 -22.75 5.99 14.56
N GLU A 168 -22.60 6.92 15.52
CA GLU A 168 -22.70 8.36 15.26
C GLU A 168 -21.59 8.84 14.33
N VAL A 169 -20.35 8.43 14.59
CA VAL A 169 -19.18 8.77 13.75
C VAL A 169 -19.39 8.25 12.33
N VAL A 170 -19.88 7.02 12.18
CA VAL A 170 -20.16 6.40 10.87
C VAL A 170 -21.25 7.17 10.13
N ARG A 171 -22.34 7.52 10.81
CA ARG A 171 -23.43 8.32 10.20
C ARG A 171 -22.92 9.67 9.72
N ASP A 172 -22.05 10.31 10.49
CA ASP A 172 -21.51 11.63 10.17
C ASP A 172 -20.49 11.58 9.01
N GLN A 173 -20.01 10.38 8.61
CA GLN A 173 -19.21 10.22 7.38
C GLN A 173 -20.01 10.44 6.10
N GLU A 174 -21.34 10.32 6.14
CA GLU A 174 -22.26 10.45 4.99
C GLU A 174 -21.86 9.55 3.81
N PHE A 175 -21.50 8.31 4.08
CA PHE A 175 -21.24 7.34 3.02
C PHE A 175 -22.48 7.17 2.11
N THR A 176 -22.26 7.13 0.80
CA THR A 176 -23.32 7.01 -0.21
C THR A 176 -23.40 5.63 -0.86
N SER A 177 -22.51 4.72 -0.49
CA SER A 177 -22.37 3.38 -1.03
C SER A 177 -22.59 2.30 0.03
N GLU A 178 -22.64 1.03 -0.40
CA GLU A 178 -22.84 -0.14 0.45
C GLU A 178 -21.56 -1.00 0.50
N GLY A 179 -21.48 -1.88 1.49
CA GLY A 179 -20.41 -2.85 1.65
C GLY A 179 -19.72 -2.78 3.00
N LEU A 180 -19.02 -3.85 3.36
CA LEU A 180 -18.44 -4.05 4.70
C LEU A 180 -17.64 -2.86 5.21
N TRP A 181 -16.78 -2.25 4.38
CA TRP A 181 -15.91 -1.15 4.81
C TRP A 181 -16.61 0.20 4.91
N VAL A 182 -17.86 0.28 4.45
CA VAL A 182 -18.71 1.45 4.56
C VAL A 182 -19.68 1.30 5.72
N GLU A 183 -20.25 0.10 5.87
CA GLU A 183 -21.17 -0.24 6.96
C GLU A 183 -20.44 -0.39 8.30
N ASP A 184 -19.29 -1.08 8.30
CA ASP A 184 -18.46 -1.38 9.46
C ASP A 184 -17.00 -0.89 9.23
N PRO A 185 -16.78 0.43 9.10
CA PRO A 185 -15.51 0.99 8.65
C PRO A 185 -14.32 0.71 9.56
N GLU A 186 -14.52 0.36 10.83
CA GLU A 186 -13.46 -0.08 11.74
C GLU A 186 -12.68 -1.26 11.19
N HIS A 187 -13.29 -2.12 10.36
CA HIS A 187 -12.62 -3.22 9.67
C HIS A 187 -11.58 -2.73 8.67
N ALA A 188 -11.90 -1.66 7.92
CA ALA A 188 -10.97 -1.02 6.99
C ALA A 188 -9.87 -0.26 7.73
N ILE A 189 -10.23 0.43 8.82
CA ILE A 189 -9.28 1.19 9.62
C ILE A 189 -8.25 0.26 10.30
N ALA A 190 -8.72 -0.82 10.91
CA ALA A 190 -7.85 -1.85 11.48
C ALA A 190 -6.99 -2.51 10.38
N CYS A 191 -7.56 -2.75 9.19
CA CYS A 191 -6.82 -3.31 8.07
C CYS A 191 -5.68 -2.39 7.64
N GLY A 192 -5.93 -1.08 7.52
CA GLY A 192 -4.90 -0.10 7.17
C GLY A 192 -3.80 -0.02 8.21
N PHE A 193 -4.15 0.00 9.50
CA PHE A 193 -3.15 -0.04 10.58
C PHE A 193 -2.25 -1.28 10.47
N LEU A 194 -2.83 -2.47 10.34
CA LEU A 194 -2.09 -3.73 10.24
C LEU A 194 -1.22 -3.76 8.97
N TYR A 195 -1.79 -3.37 7.84
CA TYR A 195 -1.11 -3.36 6.55
C TYR A 195 0.10 -2.43 6.56
N PHE A 196 -0.09 -1.14 6.84
CA PHE A 196 0.99 -0.15 6.82
C PHE A 196 2.04 -0.44 7.90
N SER A 197 1.65 -0.95 9.07
CA SER A 197 2.62 -1.39 10.09
C SER A 197 3.49 -2.54 9.59
N ALA A 198 2.88 -3.54 8.96
CA ALA A 198 3.61 -4.71 8.46
C ALA A 198 4.54 -4.35 7.29
N VAL A 199 4.08 -3.51 6.37
CA VAL A 199 4.91 -2.97 5.27
C VAL A 199 6.08 -2.17 5.83
N ALA A 200 5.83 -1.19 6.71
CA ALA A 200 6.88 -0.37 7.32
C ALA A 200 7.95 -1.21 8.03
N VAL A 201 7.53 -2.21 8.81
CA VAL A 201 8.46 -3.15 9.47
C VAL A 201 9.27 -3.92 8.43
N SER A 202 8.64 -4.39 7.36
CA SER A 202 9.32 -5.14 6.31
C SER A 202 10.32 -4.29 5.52
N GLU A 203 10.00 -3.02 5.24
CA GLU A 203 10.91 -2.06 4.63
C GLU A 203 12.09 -1.71 5.53
N LEU A 204 11.87 -1.59 6.84
CA LEU A 204 12.93 -1.36 7.83
C LEU A 204 14.00 -2.46 7.82
N TYR A 205 13.60 -3.68 7.45
CA TYR A 205 14.48 -4.84 7.26
C TYR A 205 14.76 -5.15 5.78
N GLU A 206 14.46 -4.22 4.86
CA GLU A 206 14.70 -4.32 3.41
C GLU A 206 14.20 -5.63 2.78
N HIS A 207 13.08 -6.15 3.31
CA HIS A 207 12.48 -7.44 2.89
C HIS A 207 13.44 -8.64 2.93
N ARG A 208 14.54 -8.58 3.71
CA ARG A 208 15.60 -9.61 3.75
C ARG A 208 15.09 -11.00 4.18
N TRP A 209 13.98 -11.04 4.89
CA TRP A 209 13.31 -12.27 5.32
C TRP A 209 12.65 -13.02 4.17
N LEU A 210 12.31 -12.34 3.07
CA LEU A 210 11.74 -12.94 1.87
C LEU A 210 12.86 -13.40 0.92
N LYS A 211 13.04 -14.72 0.84
CA LYS A 211 13.91 -15.37 -0.14
C LYS A 211 13.10 -15.62 -1.41
N MET A 212 13.52 -15.02 -2.53
CA MET A 212 13.03 -15.34 -3.86
C MET A 212 14.23 -15.87 -4.63
N GLU A 213 14.12 -17.12 -5.11
CA GLU A 213 15.14 -17.83 -5.88
C GLU A 213 14.96 -17.58 -7.38
#